data_AF-A0A7S3UUU3-F1
#
_entry.id   AF-A0A7S3UUU3-F1
#
_cell.length_a   1.000
_cell.length_b   1.000
_cell.length_c   1.000
_cell.angle_alpha   90.00
_cell.angle_beta   90.00
_cell.angle_gamma   90.00
#
_symmetry.space_group_name_H-M   'P 1'
#
loop_
_entity.id
_entity.type
_entity.pdbx_description
1 polymer ?
#
loop_
_entity_poly.entity_id
_entity_poly.type
_entity_poly.pdbx_seq_one_letter_code
_entity_poly.pdbx_strand_id
1 'polypeptide(L)'
;VVSGAEVAGVDAEGNVSLAVAGEEGPRVVPSDLVIVTAGIKANPLLQNIKVDKDVAGRIITGKSLATAASKDIFALGDNSVVQGENLGSTAQVAFQAADYVAWNIWASFTEDKKYLPFRYTNLGEMLTLGSGKATLSSFGIDIDGPIGSLARRIVYIARQPTPHQIVKSAQSYVVQTAALATPILSQLLSSISTRGQTGRNKKQ
;
A
#
# COMPACT_ATOMS: atom_id res chain seq x y z
N VAL A 1 -10.50 -3.26 -16.95
CA VAL A 1 -9.31 -3.97 -16.43
C VAL A 1 -8.90 -4.97 -17.48
N VAL A 2 -7.64 -4.96 -17.91
CA VAL A 2 -7.08 -6.03 -18.74
C VAL A 2 -6.27 -6.92 -17.79
N SER A 3 -6.70 -8.17 -17.61
CA SER A 3 -6.06 -9.14 -16.72
C SER A 3 -5.31 -10.20 -17.54
N GLY A 4 -4.23 -10.76 -16.98
CA GLY A 4 -3.43 -11.78 -17.67
C GLY A 4 -2.60 -11.24 -18.84
N ALA A 5 -2.34 -9.94 -18.85
CA ALA A 5 -1.51 -9.26 -19.82
C ALA A 5 -0.23 -8.73 -19.16
N GLU A 6 0.89 -8.81 -19.87
CA GLU A 6 2.17 -8.23 -19.48
C GLU A 6 2.49 -7.01 -20.34
N VAL A 7 3.14 -6.01 -19.76
CA VAL A 7 3.59 -4.84 -20.52
C VAL A 7 4.89 -5.20 -21.23
N ALA A 8 4.84 -5.26 -22.57
CA ALA A 8 5.99 -5.56 -23.42
C ALA A 8 6.85 -4.31 -23.68
N GLY A 9 6.25 -3.13 -23.66
CA GLY A 9 6.97 -1.88 -23.86
C GLY A 9 6.06 -0.66 -23.89
N VAL A 10 6.67 0.51 -23.83
CA VAL A 10 6.04 1.82 -24.08
C VAL A 10 6.85 2.49 -25.18
N ASP A 11 6.20 2.90 -26.27
CA ASP A 11 6.87 3.56 -27.38
C ASP A 11 7.11 5.06 -27.12
N ALA A 12 7.73 5.75 -28.10
CA ALA A 12 8.10 7.16 -27.96
C ALA A 12 6.87 8.08 -27.92
N GLU A 13 5.76 7.64 -28.49
CA GLU A 13 4.47 8.33 -28.53
C GLU A 13 3.64 8.08 -27.26
N GLY A 14 4.09 7.17 -26.38
CA GLY A 14 3.41 6.84 -25.13
C GLY A 14 2.39 5.70 -25.25
N ASN A 15 2.31 5.02 -26.39
CA ASN A 15 1.45 3.85 -26.53
C ASN A 15 2.04 2.66 -25.78
N VAL A 16 1.17 1.91 -25.10
CA VAL A 16 1.56 0.74 -24.32
C VAL A 16 1.33 -0.52 -25.15
N SER A 17 2.38 -1.30 -25.37
CA SER A 17 2.30 -2.62 -25.98
C SER A 17 2.08 -3.68 -24.91
N LEU A 18 0.99 -4.43 -25.03
CA LEU A 18 0.62 -5.51 -24.11
C LEU A 18 0.81 -6.86 -24.79
N ALA A 19 1.55 -7.77 -24.15
CA ALA A 19 1.56 -9.17 -24.49
C ALA A 19 0.42 -9.87 -23.74
N VAL A 20 -0.54 -10.42 -24.46
CA VAL A 20 -1.70 -11.10 -23.88
C VAL A 20 -1.59 -12.60 -24.17
N ALA A 21 -1.73 -13.43 -23.12
CA ALA A 21 -1.68 -14.87 -23.29
C ALA A 21 -2.79 -15.35 -24.24
N GLY A 22 -2.41 -16.02 -25.33
CA GLY A 22 -3.33 -16.56 -26.33
C GLY A 22 -3.65 -15.63 -27.50
N GLU A 23 -3.10 -14.41 -27.54
CA GLU A 23 -3.18 -13.53 -28.71
C GLU A 23 -1.90 -13.63 -29.56
N GLU A 24 -2.03 -13.63 -30.89
CA GLU A 24 -0.88 -13.54 -31.80
C GLU A 24 -0.45 -12.07 -31.94
N GLY A 25 0.63 -11.72 -31.24
CA GLY A 25 1.27 -10.40 -31.31
C GLY A 25 0.85 -9.43 -30.20
N PRO A 26 1.57 -8.30 -30.06
CA PRO A 26 1.30 -7.33 -29.02
C PRO A 26 0.05 -6.49 -29.33
N ARG A 27 -0.83 -6.36 -28.35
CA ARG A 27 -1.95 -5.43 -28.38
C ARG A 27 -1.47 -4.03 -28.00
N VAL A 28 -1.60 -3.07 -28.91
CA VAL A 28 -1.23 -1.68 -28.66
C VAL A 28 -2.41 -0.90 -28.04
N VAL A 29 -2.15 -0.19 -26.95
CA VAL A 29 -3.12 0.67 -26.26
C VAL A 29 -2.60 2.11 -26.30
N PRO A 30 -3.26 3.01 -27.05
CA PRO A 30 -2.92 4.43 -27.03
C PRO A 30 -3.09 5.02 -25.63
N SER A 31 -2.15 5.86 -25.21
CA SER A 31 -2.24 6.49 -23.89
C SER A 31 -1.58 7.86 -23.86
N ASP A 32 -2.22 8.82 -23.18
CA ASP A 32 -1.65 10.14 -22.91
C ASP A 32 -0.78 10.14 -21.64
N LEU A 33 -0.98 9.15 -20.75
CA LEU A 33 -0.29 9.02 -19.47
C LEU A 33 -0.14 7.54 -19.08
N VAL A 34 1.11 7.13 -18.84
CA VAL A 34 1.45 5.81 -18.29
C VAL A 34 1.90 5.96 -16.84
N ILE A 35 1.23 5.25 -15.92
CA ILE A 35 1.62 5.18 -14.51
C ILE A 35 2.05 3.74 -14.21
N VAL A 36 3.32 3.53 -13.85
CA VAL A 36 3.86 2.22 -13.51
C VAL A 36 3.96 2.09 -11.98
N THR A 37 3.27 1.09 -11.43
CA THR A 37 3.23 0.82 -9.98
C THR A 37 3.80 -0.56 -9.62
N ALA A 38 4.36 -1.27 -10.60
CA ALA A 38 4.90 -2.62 -10.45
C ALA A 38 6.40 -2.65 -10.77
N GLY A 39 7.07 -3.72 -10.33
CA GLY A 39 8.50 -3.91 -10.52
C GLY A 39 9.32 -3.32 -9.36
N ILE A 40 9.68 -4.18 -8.41
CA ILE A 40 10.60 -3.84 -7.33
C ILE A 40 11.95 -4.48 -7.66
N LYS A 41 13.04 -3.71 -7.52
CA LYS A 41 14.41 -4.19 -7.69
C LYS A 41 15.23 -3.82 -6.46
N ALA A 42 16.12 -4.72 -6.04
CA ALA A 42 17.07 -4.42 -4.98
C ALA A 42 17.93 -3.19 -5.32
N ASN A 43 18.22 -2.38 -4.31
CA ASN A 43 19.02 -1.17 -4.47
C ASN A 43 20.45 -1.54 -4.90
N PRO A 44 21.02 -0.92 -5.96
CA PRO A 44 22.39 -1.18 -6.41
C PRO A 44 23.46 -1.03 -5.31
N LEU A 45 23.23 -0.18 -4.30
CA LEU A 45 24.15 -0.02 -3.16
C LEU A 45 24.40 -1.33 -2.41
N LEU A 46 23.44 -2.26 -2.42
CA LEU A 46 23.60 -3.56 -1.77
C LEU A 46 24.70 -4.40 -2.42
N GLN A 47 24.94 -4.25 -3.73
CA GLN A 47 25.89 -5.09 -4.47
C GLN A 47 27.29 -5.09 -3.83
N ASN A 48 27.71 -3.95 -3.29
CA ASN A 48 29.02 -3.78 -2.68
C ASN A 48 29.11 -4.23 -1.21
N ILE A 49 27.99 -4.55 -0.56
CA ILE A 49 27.95 -5.02 0.82
C ILE A 49 28.28 -6.51 0.84
N LYS A 50 29.34 -6.90 1.56
CA LYS A 50 29.83 -8.29 1.67
C LYS A 50 28.99 -9.12 2.65
N VAL A 51 27.74 -9.38 2.27
CA VAL A 51 26.79 -10.24 2.97
C VAL A 51 26.08 -11.13 1.96
N ASP A 52 25.55 -12.26 2.42
CA ASP A 52 24.76 -13.17 1.60
C ASP A 52 23.49 -12.49 1.08
N LYS A 53 23.15 -12.78 -0.18
CA LYS A 53 21.99 -12.21 -0.86
C LYS A 53 21.23 -13.27 -1.62
N ASP A 54 19.93 -13.05 -1.79
CA ASP A 54 19.10 -13.91 -2.64
C ASP A 54 19.27 -13.56 -4.13
N VAL A 55 18.59 -14.32 -4.98
CA VAL A 55 18.59 -14.11 -6.44
C VAL A 55 18.06 -12.75 -6.87
N ALA A 56 17.23 -12.11 -6.04
CA ALA A 56 16.69 -10.78 -6.28
C ALA A 56 17.63 -9.65 -5.78
N GLY A 57 18.77 -10.01 -5.16
CA GLY A 57 19.75 -9.08 -4.62
C GLY A 57 19.42 -8.52 -3.23
N ARG A 58 18.47 -9.12 -2.52
CA ARG A 58 18.10 -8.75 -1.14
C ARG A 58 19.01 -9.44 -0.14
N ILE A 59 19.33 -8.78 0.97
CA ILE A 59 20.17 -9.33 2.04
C ILE A 59 19.45 -10.50 2.73
N ILE A 60 20.12 -11.64 2.85
CA ILE A 60 19.59 -12.80 3.58
C ILE A 60 19.87 -12.63 5.08
N THR A 61 18.83 -12.79 5.89
CA THR A 61 18.93 -12.76 7.36
C THR A 61 18.36 -14.02 8.00
N GLY A 62 18.79 -14.32 9.22
CA GLY A 62 18.12 -15.29 10.09
C GLY A 62 16.89 -14.70 10.78
N LYS A 63 16.27 -15.47 11.70
CA LYS A 63 15.11 -15.00 12.48
C LYS A 63 15.43 -13.85 13.42
N SER A 64 16.68 -13.63 13.81
CA SER A 64 17.07 -12.43 14.56
C SER A 64 17.17 -11.17 13.70
N LEU A 65 16.93 -11.29 12.37
CA LEU A 65 17.13 -10.23 11.38
C LEU A 65 18.61 -9.80 11.24
N ALA A 66 19.52 -10.55 11.85
CA ALA A 66 20.96 -10.43 11.64
C ALA A 66 21.38 -11.25 10.42
N THR A 67 22.43 -10.79 9.74
CA THR A 67 23.05 -11.51 8.62
C THR A 67 23.87 -12.71 9.12
N ALA A 68 24.11 -13.69 8.25
CA ALA A 68 25.03 -14.80 8.57
C ALA A 68 26.49 -14.35 8.66
N ALA A 69 26.86 -13.27 7.94
CA ALA A 69 28.22 -12.74 7.90
C ALA A 69 28.66 -12.09 9.22
N SER A 70 27.74 -11.44 9.93
CA SER A 70 28.01 -10.84 11.24
C SER A 70 26.72 -10.68 12.05
N LYS A 71 26.84 -10.92 13.36
CA LYS A 71 25.76 -10.69 14.33
C LYS A 71 25.49 -9.20 14.60
N ASP A 72 26.39 -8.32 14.17
CA ASP A 72 26.27 -6.87 14.33
C ASP A 72 25.66 -6.18 13.09
N ILE A 73 25.40 -6.94 12.03
CA ILE A 73 24.79 -6.42 10.80
C ILE A 73 23.36 -6.94 10.74
N PHE A 74 22.41 -6.01 10.74
CA PHE A 74 20.98 -6.29 10.65
C PHE A 74 20.41 -5.76 9.33
N ALA A 75 19.40 -6.43 8.79
CA ALA A 75 18.64 -5.94 7.63
C ALA A 75 17.14 -6.22 7.83
N LEU A 76 16.29 -5.29 7.38
CA LEU A 76 14.84 -5.38 7.52
C LEU A 76 14.13 -4.63 6.38
N GLY A 77 12.89 -5.00 6.11
CA GLY A 77 12.09 -4.40 5.03
C GLY A 77 12.52 -4.90 3.66
N ASP A 78 12.20 -4.12 2.62
CA ASP A 78 12.26 -4.58 1.22
C ASP A 78 13.66 -4.90 0.70
N ASN A 79 14.71 -4.46 1.40
CA ASN A 79 16.10 -4.77 1.07
C ASN A 79 16.56 -6.15 1.58
N SER A 80 15.70 -6.88 2.29
CA SER A 80 16.05 -8.08 3.01
C SER A 80 15.06 -9.22 2.79
N VAL A 81 15.49 -10.44 3.10
CA VAL A 81 14.64 -11.63 3.17
C VAL A 81 15.03 -12.47 4.38
N VAL A 82 14.04 -12.88 5.17
CA VAL A 82 14.25 -13.80 6.29
C VAL A 82 14.28 -15.22 5.76
N GLN A 83 15.41 -15.91 5.92
CA GLN A 83 15.60 -17.24 5.39
C GLN A 83 14.53 -18.21 5.90
N GLY A 84 13.87 -18.91 4.98
CA GLY A 84 12.82 -19.88 5.29
C GLY A 84 11.44 -19.28 5.58
N GLU A 85 11.28 -17.95 5.50
CA GLU A 85 9.99 -17.27 5.66
C GLU A 85 9.57 -16.66 4.32
N ASN A 86 8.31 -16.84 3.92
CA ASN A 86 7.74 -16.21 2.73
C ASN A 86 6.95 -14.96 3.14
N LEU A 87 7.66 -13.85 3.33
CA LEU A 87 7.08 -12.56 3.72
C LEU A 87 7.04 -11.61 2.53
N GLY A 88 5.93 -10.90 2.38
CA GLY A 88 5.79 -9.87 1.34
C GLY A 88 6.63 -8.63 1.63
N SER A 89 7.03 -7.93 0.57
CA SER A 89 7.62 -6.58 0.61
C SER A 89 6.54 -5.56 0.96
N THR A 90 6.18 -5.49 2.24
CA THR A 90 5.11 -4.62 2.75
C THR A 90 5.61 -3.75 3.89
N ALA A 91 5.00 -2.57 4.01
CA ALA A 91 5.25 -1.69 5.16
C ALA A 91 4.96 -2.39 6.50
N GLN A 92 3.97 -3.30 6.55
CA GLN A 92 3.63 -4.01 7.79
C GLN A 92 4.76 -4.92 8.25
N VAL A 93 5.38 -5.67 7.33
CA VAL A 93 6.56 -6.50 7.64
C VAL A 93 7.72 -5.61 8.11
N ALA A 94 8.00 -4.52 7.40
CA ALA A 94 9.06 -3.59 7.78
C ALA A 94 8.84 -2.96 9.17
N PHE A 95 7.64 -2.46 9.46
CA PHE A 95 7.30 -1.86 10.75
C PHE A 95 7.39 -2.87 11.89
N GLN A 96 6.86 -4.08 11.72
CA GLN A 96 6.97 -5.10 12.76
C GLN A 96 8.43 -5.53 12.97
N ALA A 97 9.21 -5.67 11.89
CA ALA A 97 10.62 -6.04 11.98
C ALA A 97 11.48 -4.96 12.68
N ALA A 98 11.10 -3.68 12.57
CA ALA A 98 11.85 -2.57 13.15
C ALA A 98 12.02 -2.69 14.66
N ASP A 99 10.97 -3.07 15.41
CA ASP A 99 11.04 -3.23 16.86
C ASP A 99 11.97 -4.39 17.27
N TYR A 100 11.95 -5.49 16.51
CA TYR A 100 12.86 -6.62 16.74
C TYR A 100 14.31 -6.25 16.48
N VAL A 101 14.58 -5.50 15.39
CA VAL A 101 15.95 -5.02 15.09
C VAL A 101 16.41 -4.04 16.16
N ALA A 102 15.57 -3.09 16.58
CA ALA A 102 15.90 -2.15 17.63
C ALA A 102 16.28 -2.86 18.94
N TRP A 103 15.50 -3.86 19.34
CA TRP A 103 15.84 -4.70 20.49
C TRP A 103 17.14 -5.48 20.28
N ASN A 104 17.33 -6.11 19.12
CA ASN A 104 18.50 -6.95 18.86
C ASN A 104 19.80 -6.15 18.77
N ILE A 105 19.75 -4.92 18.25
CA ILE A 105 20.87 -3.96 18.31
C ILE A 105 21.17 -3.61 19.77
N TRP A 106 20.16 -3.26 20.58
CA TRP A 106 20.41 -2.98 22.00
C TRP A 106 20.99 -4.20 22.74
N ALA A 107 20.47 -5.39 22.44
CA ALA A 107 20.93 -6.64 23.01
C ALA A 107 22.35 -7.01 22.56
N SER A 108 22.81 -6.58 21.38
CA SER A 108 24.18 -6.86 20.93
C SER A 108 25.25 -6.14 21.75
N PHE A 109 24.88 -5.04 22.42
CA PHE A 109 25.77 -4.27 23.30
C PHE A 109 25.57 -4.58 24.79
N THR A 110 24.62 -5.47 25.14
CA THR A 110 24.25 -5.73 26.54
C THR A 110 24.55 -7.18 26.90
N GLU A 111 25.41 -7.38 27.90
CA GLU A 111 25.72 -8.72 28.41
C GLU A 111 24.45 -9.49 28.83
N ASP A 112 24.47 -10.81 28.60
CA ASP A 112 23.38 -11.74 28.90
C ASP A 112 22.02 -11.47 28.25
N LYS A 113 21.94 -10.58 27.24
CA LYS A 113 20.71 -10.39 26.46
C LYS A 113 20.68 -11.30 25.24
N LYS A 114 19.50 -11.87 25.00
CA LYS A 114 19.22 -12.73 23.85
C LYS A 114 18.48 -11.94 22.78
N TYR A 115 18.79 -12.28 21.53
CA TYR A 115 18.05 -11.77 20.40
C TYR A 115 16.61 -12.30 20.40
N LEU A 116 15.68 -11.43 20.07
CA LEU A 116 14.31 -11.80 19.80
C LEU A 116 14.22 -12.40 18.38
N PRO A 117 13.63 -13.59 18.24
CA PRO A 117 13.33 -14.15 16.94
C PRO A 117 12.09 -13.45 16.37
N PHE A 118 12.24 -12.82 15.21
CA PHE A 118 11.17 -12.17 14.47
C PHE A 118 10.01 -13.13 14.20
N ARG A 119 8.81 -12.67 14.54
CA ARG A 119 7.54 -13.36 14.29
C ARG A 119 6.58 -12.36 13.68
N TYR A 120 6.29 -12.55 12.39
CA TYR A 120 5.36 -11.72 11.66
C TYR A 120 3.92 -12.07 12.05
N THR A 121 3.10 -11.04 12.28
CA THR A 121 1.64 -11.17 12.45
C THR A 121 0.95 -10.45 11.31
N ASN A 122 0.25 -11.17 10.44
CA ASN A 122 -0.53 -10.54 9.38
C ASN A 122 -1.75 -9.83 9.99
N LEU A 123 -1.77 -8.50 9.94
CA LEU A 123 -2.86 -7.65 10.44
C LEU A 123 -3.97 -7.45 9.40
N GLY A 124 -3.90 -8.16 8.26
CA GLY A 124 -4.83 -8.02 7.15
C GLY A 124 -4.45 -6.92 6.17
N GLU A 125 -5.34 -6.71 5.21
CA GLU A 125 -5.17 -5.82 4.07
C GLU A 125 -6.33 -4.83 3.96
N MET A 126 -6.03 -3.65 3.44
CA MET A 126 -7.03 -2.64 3.13
C MET A 126 -6.76 -2.08 1.74
N LEU A 127 -7.78 -2.03 0.90
CA LEU A 127 -7.67 -1.52 -0.47
C LEU A 127 -8.80 -0.53 -0.77
N THR A 128 -8.48 0.57 -1.44
CA THR A 128 -9.50 1.51 -1.96
C THR A 128 -9.88 1.10 -3.37
N LEU A 129 -11.18 1.09 -3.67
CA LEU A 129 -11.72 0.74 -4.98
C LEU A 129 -12.14 1.98 -5.79
N GLY A 130 -11.88 3.17 -5.26
CA GLY A 130 -12.37 4.42 -5.82
C GLY A 130 -13.80 4.75 -5.38
N SER A 131 -14.27 5.96 -5.71
CA SER A 131 -15.63 6.44 -5.43
C SER A 131 -16.09 6.29 -3.98
N GLY A 132 -15.18 6.44 -3.02
CA GLY A 132 -15.48 6.36 -1.59
C GLY A 132 -15.70 4.94 -1.05
N LYS A 133 -15.48 3.89 -1.86
CA LYS A 133 -15.54 2.48 -1.44
C LYS A 133 -14.15 1.96 -1.10
N ALA A 134 -14.06 1.17 -0.03
CA ALA A 134 -12.85 0.43 0.29
C ALA A 134 -13.22 -0.94 0.83
N THR A 135 -12.30 -1.88 0.69
CA THR A 135 -12.35 -3.19 1.34
C THR A 135 -11.30 -3.23 2.44
N LEU A 136 -11.66 -3.89 3.53
CA LEU A 136 -10.79 -4.22 4.64
C LEU A 136 -11.00 -5.70 4.94
N SER A 137 -9.93 -6.47 4.93
CA SER A 137 -9.91 -7.87 5.33
C SER A 137 -8.90 -8.03 6.45
N SER A 138 -9.32 -8.46 7.63
CA SER A 138 -8.42 -8.63 8.78
C SER A 138 -8.96 -9.69 9.74
N PHE A 139 -8.10 -10.60 10.18
CA PHE A 139 -8.44 -11.66 11.15
C PHE A 139 -9.73 -12.45 10.82
N GLY A 140 -10.02 -12.69 9.54
CA GLY A 140 -11.21 -13.41 9.09
C GLY A 140 -12.49 -12.56 9.02
N ILE A 141 -12.38 -11.24 9.18
CA ILE A 141 -13.48 -10.28 9.03
C ILE A 141 -13.25 -9.47 7.76
N ASP A 142 -14.24 -9.48 6.87
CA ASP A 142 -14.27 -8.69 5.66
C ASP A 142 -15.33 -7.57 5.76
N ILE A 143 -14.91 -6.33 5.54
CA ILE A 143 -15.78 -5.15 5.55
C ILE A 143 -15.57 -4.40 4.24
N ASP A 144 -16.66 -4.05 3.56
CA ASP A 144 -16.61 -3.33 2.30
C ASP A 144 -17.41 -2.01 2.32
N GLY A 145 -17.44 -1.36 1.16
CA GLY A 145 -18.27 -0.19 0.93
C GLY A 145 -17.88 1.04 1.77
N PRO A 146 -18.87 1.90 2.13
CA PRO A 146 -18.62 3.12 2.90
C PRO A 146 -18.09 2.85 4.32
N ILE A 147 -18.51 1.74 4.94
CA ILE A 147 -18.05 1.38 6.30
C ILE A 147 -16.58 0.96 6.24
N GLY A 148 -16.18 0.13 5.26
CA GLY A 148 -14.79 -0.23 5.03
C GLY A 148 -13.91 1.01 4.75
N SER A 149 -14.45 1.98 4.00
CA SER A 149 -13.79 3.26 3.72
C SER A 149 -13.56 4.11 4.99
N LEU A 150 -14.57 4.21 5.85
CA LEU A 150 -14.44 4.91 7.13
C LEU A 150 -13.44 4.21 8.06
N ALA A 151 -13.57 2.89 8.23
CA ALA A 151 -12.67 2.09 9.06
C ALA A 151 -11.21 2.24 8.61
N ARG A 152 -10.96 2.13 7.30
CA ARG A 152 -9.64 2.39 6.70
C ARG A 152 -9.11 3.77 7.08
N ARG A 153 -9.91 4.83 6.90
CA ARG A 153 -9.48 6.21 7.21
C ARG A 153 -9.07 6.36 8.67
N ILE A 154 -9.86 5.80 9.60
CA ILE A 154 -9.55 5.81 11.04
C ILE A 154 -8.21 5.10 11.30
N VAL A 155 -8.01 3.91 10.74
CA VAL A 155 -6.77 3.15 10.90
C VAL A 155 -5.56 3.92 10.34
N TYR A 156 -5.70 4.56 9.17
CA TYR A 156 -4.62 5.34 8.56
C TYR A 156 -4.27 6.60 9.34
N ILE A 157 -5.27 7.28 9.93
CA ILE A 157 -5.04 8.43 10.82
C ILE A 157 -4.28 7.95 12.07
N ALA A 158 -4.77 6.90 12.72
CA ALA A 158 -4.18 6.38 13.96
C ALA A 158 -2.75 5.85 13.79
N ARG A 159 -2.40 5.37 12.58
CA ARG A 159 -1.05 4.85 12.26
C ARG A 159 -0.05 5.90 11.78
N GLN A 160 -0.41 7.19 11.74
CA GLN A 160 0.56 8.22 11.40
C GLN A 160 1.62 8.38 12.52
N PRO A 161 2.90 8.54 12.17
CA PRO A 161 3.96 8.53 13.17
C PRO A 161 4.04 9.81 14.02
N THR A 162 3.48 10.93 13.54
CA THR A 162 3.55 12.22 14.26
C THR A 162 2.17 12.87 14.44
N PRO A 163 1.96 13.65 15.53
CA PRO A 163 0.72 14.39 15.75
C PRO A 163 0.34 15.31 14.59
N HIS A 164 1.31 15.97 13.96
CA HIS A 164 1.07 16.82 12.80
C HIS A 164 0.52 16.01 11.61
N GLN A 165 1.08 14.83 11.33
CA GLN A 165 0.60 13.96 10.24
C GLN A 165 -0.79 13.38 10.54
N ILE A 166 -1.09 13.07 11.81
CA ILE A 166 -2.43 12.68 12.27
C ILE A 166 -3.43 13.79 11.91
N VAL A 167 -3.16 15.04 12.33
CA VAL A 167 -4.04 16.20 12.09
C VAL A 167 -4.19 16.47 10.59
N LYS A 168 -3.08 16.50 9.84
CA LYS A 168 -3.11 16.75 8.39
C LYS A 168 -3.92 15.69 7.64
N SER A 169 -3.77 14.42 8.01
CA SER A 169 -4.53 13.32 7.41
C SER A 169 -6.02 13.44 7.73
N ALA A 170 -6.36 13.76 8.98
CA ALA A 170 -7.74 13.99 9.39
C ALA A 170 -8.39 15.15 8.62
N GLN A 171 -7.71 16.30 8.53
CA GLN A 171 -8.16 17.45 7.74
C GLN A 171 -8.37 17.10 6.27
N SER A 172 -7.42 16.38 5.66
CA SER A 172 -7.52 15.94 4.26
C SER A 172 -8.76 15.07 4.02
N TYR A 173 -9.08 14.15 4.93
CA TYR A 173 -10.25 13.28 4.79
C TYR A 173 -11.57 14.03 4.99
N VAL A 174 -11.62 15.04 5.86
CA VAL A 174 -12.79 15.92 6.01
C VAL A 174 -13.04 16.68 4.71
N VAL A 175 -12.01 17.33 4.17
CA VAL A 175 -12.11 18.09 2.90
C VAL A 175 -12.55 17.18 1.75
N GLN A 176 -11.97 15.99 1.63
CA GLN A 176 -12.33 15.03 0.59
C GLN A 176 -13.80 14.56 0.71
N THR A 177 -14.29 14.36 1.93
CA THR A 177 -15.68 13.96 2.16
C THR A 177 -16.66 15.08 1.82
N ALA A 178 -16.34 16.33 2.17
CA ALA A 178 -17.13 17.50 1.80
C ALA A 178 -17.19 17.69 0.26
N ALA A 179 -16.05 17.52 -0.42
CA ALA A 179 -15.99 17.62 -1.87
C ALA A 179 -16.87 16.56 -2.56
N LEU A 180 -16.91 15.32 -2.05
CA LEU A 180 -17.75 14.24 -2.59
C LEU A 180 -19.25 14.46 -2.33
N ALA A 181 -19.63 15.17 -1.27
CA ALA A 181 -21.03 15.47 -0.94
C ALA A 181 -21.60 16.67 -1.74
N THR A 182 -20.75 17.56 -2.23
CA THR A 182 -21.16 18.82 -2.90
C THR A 182 -22.05 18.59 -4.15
N PRO A 183 -21.75 17.64 -5.06
CA PRO A 183 -22.60 17.36 -6.22
C PRO A 183 -23.97 16.76 -5.84
N ILE A 184 -24.00 15.90 -4.82
CA ILE A 184 -25.23 15.26 -4.35
C ILE A 184 -26.17 16.30 -3.71
N LEU A 185 -25.61 17.18 -2.87
CA LEU A 185 -26.37 18.24 -2.22
C LEU A 185 -26.90 19.25 -3.24
N SER A 186 -26.10 19.63 -4.25
CA SER A 186 -26.55 20.52 -5.32
C SER A 186 -27.67 19.90 -6.18
N GLN A 187 -27.60 18.60 -6.50
CA GLN A 187 -28.68 17.88 -7.17
C GLN A 187 -29.97 17.85 -6.34
N LEU A 188 -29.88 17.51 -5.04
CA LEU A 188 -31.03 17.51 -4.13
C LEU A 188 -31.67 18.89 -4.04
N LEU A 189 -30.88 19.95 -3.82
CA LEU A 189 -31.38 21.32 -3.74
C LEU A 189 -32.03 21.77 -5.06
N SER A 190 -31.47 21.41 -6.21
CA SER A 190 -32.07 21.71 -7.52
C SER A 190 -33.40 20.99 -7.75
N SER A 191 -33.54 19.74 -7.28
CA SER A 191 -34.78 18.95 -7.39
C SER A 191 -35.89 19.45 -6.46
N ILE A 192 -35.54 19.99 -5.29
CA ILE A 192 -36.47 20.62 -4.35
C ILE A 192 -36.96 21.95 -4.91
N SER A 193 -36.07 22.75 -5.50
CA SER A 193 -36.41 24.03 -6.14
C SER A 193 -37.37 23.87 -7.32
N THR A 194 -37.15 22.87 -8.18
CA THR A 194 -38.02 22.58 -9.33
C THR A 194 -39.40 22.02 -8.93
N ARG A 195 -39.50 21.23 -7.84
CA ARG A 195 -40.80 20.81 -7.27
C ARG A 195 -41.59 21.98 -6.67
N GLY A 196 -40.92 22.98 -6.12
CA GLY A 196 -41.56 24.19 -5.59
C GLY A 196 -42.23 25.06 -6.66
N GLN A 197 -41.67 25.10 -7.88
CA GLN A 197 -42.25 25.86 -8.99
C GLN A 197 -43.44 25.16 -9.66
N THR A 198 -43.41 23.83 -9.79
CA THR A 198 -44.52 23.06 -10.38
C THR A 198 -45.78 23.02 -9.51
N GLY A 199 -45.66 23.18 -8.19
CA GLY A 199 -46.81 23.29 -7.28
C GLY A 199 -47.49 24.67 -7.28
N ARG A 200 -46.79 25.73 -7.71
CA ARG A 200 -47.32 27.11 -7.71
C ARG A 200 -48.12 27.44 -8.98
N ASN A 201 -47.82 26.81 -10.12
CA ASN A 201 -48.54 26.97 -11.38
C ASN A 201 -49.86 26.16 -11.49
N LYS A 202 -50.24 25.38 -10.48
CA LYS A 202 -51.53 24.64 -10.43
C LYS A 202 -52.64 25.34 -9.62
N LYS A 203 -52.41 26.58 -9.18
CA LYS A 203 -53.36 27.39 -8.38
C LYS A 203 -53.78 28.70 -9.07
N GLN A 204 -53.72 28.76 -10.40
CA GLN A 204 -54.39 29.79 -11.19
C GLN A 204 -55.48 29.16 -12.04
#